data_AF-A0A2T4KT26-F1
#
_entry.id   AF-A0A2T4KT26-F1
#
_cell.length_a   1.000
_cell.length_b   1.000
_cell.length_c   1.000
_cell.angle_alpha   90.00
_cell.angle_beta   90.00
_cell.angle_gamma   90.00
#
_symmetry.space_group_name_H-M   'P 1'
#
loop_
_entity.id
_entity.type
_entity.pdbx_description
1 polymer ?
#
loop_
_entity_poly.entity_id
_entity_poly.type
_entity_poly.pdbx_seq_one_letter_code
_entity_poly.pdbx_strand_id
1 'polypeptide(L)' 'MRKNPRATYVYLNGERISLRNAAKKYNVPHTTLRGRYNRGLRGPELLYGKGVYSYGPSV' A
#
# COMPACT_ATOMS: atom_id res chain seq x y z
N MET A 1 -4.16 -5.01 -22.29
CA MET A 1 -4.42 -4.29 -21.02
C MET A 1 -3.57 -3.02 -21.01
N ARG A 2 -4.15 -1.83 -21.21
CA ARG A 2 -3.39 -0.55 -21.21
C ARG A 2 -2.79 -0.32 -19.80
N LYS A 3 -1.46 -0.34 -19.68
CA LYS A 3 -0.76 0.12 -18.47
C LYS A 3 -1.01 1.62 -18.36
N ASN A 4 -1.81 2.03 -17.37
CA ASN A 4 -2.06 3.45 -17.12
C ASN A 4 -0.76 4.03 -16.54
N PRO A 5 -0.09 4.99 -17.21
CA PRO A 5 1.26 5.45 -16.82
C PRO A 5 1.31 6.20 -15.48
N ARG A 6 0.14 6.50 -14.88
CA ARG A 6 -0.01 7.16 -13.57
C ARG A 6 -0.16 6.18 -12.39
N ALA A 7 0.26 4.93 -12.55
CA ALA A 7 0.20 3.96 -11.46
C ALA A 7 1.11 4.39 -10.30
N THR A 8 0.51 4.66 -9.13
CA THR A 8 1.28 4.90 -7.91
C THR A 8 1.90 3.59 -7.44
N TYR A 9 3.23 3.58 -7.31
CA TYR A 9 4.00 2.46 -6.79
C TYR A 9 4.37 2.71 -5.34
N VAL A 10 4.30 1.65 -4.54
CA VAL A 10 4.62 1.64 -3.11
C VAL A 10 5.49 0.44 -2.81
N TYR A 11 6.32 0.57 -1.78
CA TYR A 11 7.05 -0.56 -1.21
C TYR A 11 6.21 -1.20 -0.13
N LEU A 12 5.87 -2.48 -0.31
CA LEU A 12 5.11 -3.30 0.63
C LEU A 12 5.86 -4.63 0.81
N ASN A 13 6.16 -5.00 2.07
CA ASN A 13 6.85 -6.24 2.43
C ASN A 13 8.15 -6.49 1.62
N GLY A 14 8.93 -5.44 1.36
CA GLY A 14 10.17 -5.54 0.58
C GLY A 14 9.98 -5.59 -0.95
N GLU A 15 8.74 -5.60 -1.44
CA GLU A 15 8.43 -5.61 -2.87
C GLU A 15 7.89 -4.25 -3.35
N ARG A 16 8.34 -3.80 -4.53
CA ARG A 16 7.76 -2.62 -5.20
C ARG A 16 6.52 -3.02 -6.01
N ILE A 17 5.35 -2.66 -5.51
CA ILE A 17 4.06 -3.03 -6.10
C ILE A 17 3.20 -1.78 -6.38
N SER A 18 2.37 -1.81 -7.43
CA SER A 18 1.41 -0.72 -7.68
C SER A 18 0.23 -0.80 -6.71
N LEU A 19 -0.37 0.34 -6.34
CA LEU A 19 -1.57 0.35 -5.47
C LEU A 19 -2.69 -0.55 -6.01
N ARG A 20 -2.86 -0.63 -7.33
CA ARG A 20 -3.86 -1.50 -7.96
C ARG A 20 -3.54 -2.98 -7.81
N ASN A 21 -2.28 -3.37 -7.94
CA ASN A 21 -1.87 -4.75 -7.73
C ASN A 21 -1.90 -5.11 -6.24
N ALA A 22 -1.49 -4.19 -5.36
CA ALA A 22 -1.62 -4.34 -3.92
C ALA A 22 -3.09 -4.54 -3.52
N ALA A 23 -4.01 -3.78 -4.11
CA ALA A 23 -5.44 -3.92 -3.86
C ALA A 23 -5.93 -5.34 -4.12
N LYS A 24 -5.50 -5.94 -5.24
CA LYS A 24 -5.84 -7.32 -5.59
C LYS A 24 -5.13 -8.35 -4.70
N LYS A 25 -3.83 -8.16 -4.45
CA LYS A 25 -2.98 -9.10 -3.71
C LYS A 25 -3.40 -9.23 -2.25
N TYR A 26 -3.75 -8.10 -1.62
CA TYR A 26 -4.11 -8.04 -0.19
C TYR A 26 -5.60 -7.91 0.06
N ASN A 27 -6.42 -8.02 -1.00
CA ASN A 27 -7.88 -7.85 -0.95
C ASN A 27 -8.33 -6.55 -0.24
N VAL A 28 -7.61 -5.45 -0.46
CA VAL A 28 -7.93 -4.12 0.08
C VAL A 28 -8.46 -3.25 -1.05
N PRO A 29 -9.60 -2.54 -0.88
CA PRO A 29 -10.10 -1.67 -1.93
C PRO A 29 -9.07 -0.63 -2.37
N HIS A 30 -8.93 -0.43 -3.69
CA HIS A 30 -7.99 0.54 -4.25
C HIS A 30 -8.26 1.97 -3.76
N THR A 31 -9.54 2.32 -3.53
CA THR A 31 -9.96 3.60 -2.94
C THR A 31 -9.43 3.78 -1.52
N THR A 32 -9.48 2.72 -0.69
CA THR A 32 -8.92 2.70 0.66
C THR A 32 -7.41 2.91 0.62
N LEU A 33 -6.71 2.17 -0.23
CA LEU A 33 -5.26 2.32 -0.41
C LEU A 33 -4.88 3.73 -0.86
N ARG A 34 -5.63 4.29 -1.82
CA ARG A 34 -5.42 5.66 -2.31
C ARG A 34 -5.67 6.69 -1.22
N GLY A 35 -6.73 6.54 -0.43
CA GLY A 35 -7.03 7.42 0.69
C GLY A 35 -5.93 7.38 1.75
N ARG A 36 -5.45 6.19 2.11
CA ARG A 36 -4.33 6.01 3.05
C ARG A 36 -3.03 6.62 2.52
N TYR A 37 -2.73 6.40 1.24
CA TYR A 37 -1.58 6.99 0.58
C TYR A 37 -1.63 8.52 0.57
N ASN A 38 -2.81 9.11 0.28
CA ASN A 38 -3.02 10.56 0.31
C ASN A 38 -2.89 11.16 1.71
N ARG A 39 -3.19 10.37 2.76
CA ARG A 39 -2.97 10.76 4.17
C ARG A 39 -1.51 10.61 4.62
N GLY A 40 -0.61 10.18 3.74
CA GLY A 40 0.81 9.99 4.05
C GLY A 40 1.16 8.61 4.61
N LEU A 41 0.20 7.69 4.76
CA LEU A 41 0.49 6.33 5.23
C LEU A 41 1.33 5.57 4.20
N ARG A 42 2.28 4.78 4.67
CA ARG A 42 3.23 4.02 3.84
C ARG A 42 3.41 2.62 4.40
N GLY A 43 4.04 1.75 3.61
CA GLY A 43 4.35 0.39 4.05
C GLY A 43 3.10 -0.38 4.52
N PRO A 44 3.20 -1.20 5.57
CA PRO A 44 2.10 -2.01 6.09
C PRO A 44 0.86 -1.20 6.50
N GLU A 45 1.01 0.08 6.88
CA GLU A 45 -0.11 0.94 7.23
C GLU A 45 -1.06 1.20 6.06
N LEU A 46 -0.58 1.05 4.81
CA LEU A 46 -1.45 1.08 3.64
C LEU A 46 -2.43 -0.10 3.63
N LEU A 47 -2.03 -1.25 4.17
CA LEU A 47 -2.82 -2.49 4.18
C LEU A 47 -3.73 -2.58 5.42
N TYR A 48 -3.17 -2.32 6.59
CA TYR A 48 -3.85 -2.55 7.87
C TYR A 48 -4.49 -1.29 8.46
N GLY A 49 -4.08 -0.10 8.00
CA GLY A 49 -4.50 1.17 8.57
C GLY A 49 -3.52 1.67 9.65
N LYS A 50 -3.69 2.94 10.03
CA LYS A 50 -2.82 3.62 10.98
C LYS A 50 -2.85 2.92 12.33
N GLY A 51 -1.68 2.64 12.90
CA GLY A 51 -1.54 2.10 14.27
C GLY A 51 -1.77 0.60 14.44
N VAL A 52 -2.07 -0.13 13.36
CA VAL A 52 -2.23 -1.60 13.41
C VAL A 52 -0.90 -2.34 13.24
N TYR A 53 0.11 -1.69 12.65
CA TYR A 53 1.43 -2.26 12.45
C TYR A 53 2.47 -1.51 13.28
N SER A 54 3.01 -2.17 14.31
CA SER A 54 4.24 -1.72 14.97
C SER A 54 5.41 -2.19 14.12
N TYR A 55 6.24 -1.27 13.62
CA TYR A 55 7.58 -1.66 13.20
C TYR A 55 8.26 -2.12 14.48
N GLY A 56 8.30 -3.45 14.70
CA GLY A 56 9.02 -4.02 15.82
C GLY A 56 10.43 -3.40 15.83
N PRO A 57 10.99 -3.10 17.02
CA PRO A 57 12.34 -2.58 17.08
C PRO A 57 13.22 -3.53 16.28
N SER A 58 13.89 -3.02 15.26
CA SER A 58 14.94 -3.77 14.59
C SER A 58 15.95 -4.12 15.68
N VAL A 59 15.93 -5.39 16.11
CA VAL A 59 16.91 -5.96 17.05
C VAL A 59 18.27 -6.04 16.39
#